data_AF-A0A661ZBG7-F1
#
_entry.id   AF-A0A661ZBG7-F1
#
_cell.length_a   1.000
_cell.length_b   1.000
_cell.length_c   1.000
_cell.angle_alpha   90.00
_cell.angle_beta   90.00
_cell.angle_gamma   90.00
#
_symmetry.space_group_name_H-M   'P 1'
#
loop_
_entity.id
_entity.type
_entity.pdbx_description
1 polymer ?
#
loop_
_entity_poly.entity_id
_entity_poly.type
_entity_poly.pdbx_seq_one_letter_code
_entity_poly.pdbx_strand_id
1 'polypeptide(L)'
;MNKIINISLQEPFKILCYFNNGEQRILDLKQALNPEQKYTKKVFDQKVFNQAKIGSFGEIFWEGIAEMKDLNGNVIPCEYDICPDFAYLNSKPI
;
A
#
# COMPACT_ATOMS: atom_id res chain seq x y z
N MET A 1 9.89 13.63 6.43
CA MET A 1 9.41 12.42 5.73
C MET A 1 8.20 11.92 6.49
N ASN A 2 7.08 11.75 5.80
CA ASN A 2 5.90 11.17 6.44
C ASN A 2 6.18 9.70 6.79
N LYS A 3 5.57 9.21 7.86
CA LYS A 3 5.56 7.77 8.18
C LYS A 3 4.15 7.40 8.60
N ILE A 4 3.63 6.30 8.06
CA ILE A 4 2.37 5.73 8.53
C ILE A 4 2.72 4.88 9.76
N ILE A 5 2.13 5.23 10.91
CA ILE A 5 2.38 4.56 12.19
C ILE A 5 1.27 3.58 12.55
N ASN A 6 0.09 3.72 11.94
CA ASN A 6 -1.01 2.79 12.09
C ASN A 6 -1.91 2.84 10.84
N ILE A 7 -2.65 1.77 10.57
CA ILE A 7 -3.65 1.69 9.50
C ILE A 7 -4.93 1.05 10.01
N SER A 8 -6.05 1.47 9.44
CA SER A 8 -7.33 0.79 9.56
C SER A 8 -7.93 0.58 8.18
N LEU A 9 -8.24 -0.67 7.85
CA LEU A 9 -8.79 -1.04 6.55
C LEU A 9 -10.29 -0.77 6.53
N GLN A 10 -10.74 -0.04 5.52
CA GLN A 10 -12.12 0.37 5.32
C GLN A 10 -12.63 -0.11 3.97
N GLU A 11 -13.86 -0.61 3.96
CA GLU A 11 -14.45 -1.15 2.75
C GLU A 11 -15.13 -0.07 1.89
N PRO A 12 -15.06 -0.18 0.55
CA PRO A 12 -14.17 -1.04 -0.23
C PRO A 12 -12.83 -0.32 -0.54
N PHE A 13 -11.70 -1.01 -0.36
CA PHE A 13 -10.34 -0.59 -0.78
C PHE A 13 -9.87 0.80 -0.31
N LYS A 14 -10.25 1.20 0.91
CA LYS A 14 -9.81 2.44 1.56
C LYS A 14 -8.95 2.13 2.76
N ILE A 15 -7.89 2.89 2.95
CA ILE A 15 -7.01 2.74 4.11
C ILE A 15 -7.02 4.05 4.87
N LEU A 16 -7.48 4.01 6.11
CA LEU A 16 -7.29 5.09 7.06
C LEU A 16 -5.86 5.02 7.59
N CYS A 17 -5.04 5.98 7.20
CA CYS A 17 -3.64 6.10 7.58
C CYS A 17 -3.50 7.08 8.75
N TYR A 18 -2.78 6.65 9.79
CA TYR A 18 -2.35 7.51 10.89
C TYR A 18 -0.89 7.87 10.66
N PHE A 19 -0.60 9.16 10.51
CA PHE A 19 0.75 9.64 10.22
C PHE A 19 1.49 10.08 11.50
N ASN A 20 2.83 9.99 11.46
CA ASN A 20 3.71 10.43 12.54
C ASN A 20 3.66 11.94 12.84
N ASN A 21 3.03 12.75 11.97
CA ASN A 21 2.79 14.17 12.21
C ASN A 21 1.47 14.44 12.97
N GLY A 22 0.74 13.39 13.35
CA GLY A 22 -0.55 13.48 14.06
C GLY A 22 -1.76 13.54 13.14
N GLU A 23 -1.60 13.65 11.83
CA GLU A 23 -2.71 13.65 10.89
C GLU A 23 -3.29 12.25 10.66
N GLN A 24 -4.59 12.22 10.39
CA GLN A 24 -5.31 11.05 9.92
C GLN A 24 -5.84 11.35 8.52
N ARG A 25 -5.59 10.44 7.59
CA ARG A 25 -5.98 10.64 6.19
C ARG A 25 -6.51 9.35 5.58
N ILE A 26 -7.53 9.46 4.75
CA ILE A 26 -8.10 8.32 4.02
C ILE A 26 -7.47 8.25 2.63
N LEU A 27 -6.75 7.16 2.38
CA LEU A 27 -6.25 6.78 1.06
C LEU A 27 -7.28 5.89 0.37
N ASP A 28 -7.89 6.38 -0.71
CA ASP A 28 -8.76 5.58 -1.58
C ASP A 28 -7.90 4.96 -2.69
N LEU A 29 -7.66 3.64 -2.60
CA LEU A 29 -6.77 2.96 -3.54
C LEU A 29 -7.30 2.99 -4.96
N LYS A 30 -8.62 3.03 -5.17
CA LYS A 30 -9.20 3.13 -6.53
C LYS A 30 -8.94 4.47 -7.19
N GLN A 31 -8.73 5.52 -6.40
CA GLN A 31 -8.35 6.84 -6.91
C GLN A 31 -6.84 6.98 -7.07
N ALA A 32 -6.07 6.37 -6.16
CA ALA A 32 -4.61 6.51 -6.13
C ALA A 32 -3.88 5.57 -7.09
N LEU A 33 -4.43 4.39 -7.38
CA LEU A 33 -3.77 3.34 -8.16
C LEU A 33 -4.59 2.98 -9.41
N ASN A 34 -3.91 2.55 -10.47
CA ASN A 34 -4.56 1.98 -11.65
C ASN A 34 -4.88 0.50 -11.39
N PRO A 35 -6.15 0.07 -11.35
CA PRO A 35 -6.52 -1.33 -11.05
C PRO A 35 -6.16 -2.32 -12.15
N GLU A 36 -5.82 -1.86 -13.35
CA GLU A 36 -5.48 -2.73 -14.49
C GLU A 36 -3.99 -3.04 -14.61
N GLN A 37 -3.12 -2.42 -13.78
CA GLN A 37 -1.70 -2.77 -13.78
C GLN A 37 -1.46 -4.14 -13.14
N LYS A 38 -0.41 -4.83 -13.63
CA LYS A 38 -0.08 -6.22 -13.28
C LYS A 38 -0.14 -6.53 -11.78
N TYR A 39 0.42 -5.64 -10.94
CA TYR A 39 0.57 -5.87 -9.50
C TYR A 39 -0.56 -5.26 -8.68
N THR A 40 -0.98 -4.04 -9.01
CA THR A 40 -2.11 -3.37 -8.33
C THR A 40 -3.41 -4.14 -8.48
N LYS A 41 -3.63 -4.80 -9.63
CA LYS A 41 -4.80 -5.67 -9.83
C LYS A 41 -4.93 -6.74 -8.75
N LYS A 42 -3.81 -7.28 -8.26
CA LYS A 42 -3.80 -8.27 -7.17
C LYS A 42 -4.23 -7.64 -5.84
N VAL A 43 -3.85 -6.38 -5.58
CA VAL A 43 -4.26 -5.63 -4.37
C VAL A 43 -5.77 -5.38 -4.36
N PHE A 44 -6.41 -5.28 -5.52
CA PHE A 44 -7.87 -5.17 -5.65
C PHE A 44 -8.62 -6.50 -5.50
N ASP A 45 -7.96 -7.59 -5.10
CA ASP A 45 -8.61 -8.74 -4.51
C ASP A 45 -8.87 -8.48 -3.01
N GLN A 46 -10.09 -8.74 -2.54
CA GLN A 46 -10.46 -8.42 -1.16
C GLN A 46 -9.62 -9.16 -0.12
N LYS A 47 -9.25 -10.42 -0.39
CA LYS A 47 -8.44 -11.21 0.54
C LYS A 47 -7.02 -10.68 0.60
N VAL A 48 -6.48 -10.22 -0.53
CA VAL A 48 -5.17 -9.58 -0.60
C VAL A 48 -5.21 -8.23 0.10
N PHE A 49 -6.19 -7.37 -0.19
CA PHE A 49 -6.33 -6.06 0.45
C PHE A 49 -6.28 -6.16 1.98
N ASN A 50 -7.01 -7.12 2.55
CA ASN A 50 -7.07 -7.38 3.99
C ASN A 50 -5.74 -7.84 4.64
N GLN A 51 -4.70 -8.12 3.84
CA GLN A 51 -3.37 -8.51 4.31
C GLN A 51 -2.39 -7.33 4.38
N ALA A 52 -2.85 -6.10 4.16
CA ALA A 52 -2.00 -4.91 4.22
C ALA A 52 -1.28 -4.81 5.58
N LYS A 53 0.02 -4.54 5.55
CA LYS A 53 0.87 -4.36 6.74
C LYS A 53 1.59 -3.02 6.67
N ILE A 54 2.17 -2.60 7.80
CA ILE A 54 3.07 -1.45 7.88
C ILE A 54 4.50 -1.93 7.96
N GLY A 55 5.34 -1.45 7.05
CA GLY A 55 6.77 -1.79 7.01
C GLY A 55 7.61 -0.94 7.95
N SER A 56 8.90 -1.26 8.06
CA SER A 56 9.80 -0.59 9.00
C SER A 56 10.04 0.90 8.70
N PHE A 57 9.77 1.34 7.47
CA PHE A 57 9.91 2.73 7.05
C PHE A 57 8.57 3.49 7.10
N GLY A 58 7.48 2.85 7.53
CA GLY A 58 6.14 3.42 7.61
C GLY A 58 5.35 3.37 6.31
N GLU A 59 5.78 2.55 5.35
CA GLU A 59 5.09 2.19 4.11
C GLU A 59 3.95 1.20 4.38
N ILE A 60 2.93 1.20 3.52
CA ILE A 60 1.95 0.11 3.48
C ILE A 60 2.47 -0.93 2.51
N PHE A 61 2.48 -2.20 2.87
CA PHE A 61 2.93 -3.25 1.95
C PHE A 61 2.07 -4.51 2.00
N TRP A 62 2.16 -5.28 0.91
CA TRP A 62 1.60 -6.62 0.75
C TRP A 62 2.69 -7.57 0.27
N GLU A 63 2.81 -8.73 0.92
CA GLU A 63 3.80 -9.76 0.59
C GLU A 63 3.40 -10.53 -0.68
N GLY A 64 4.39 -10.90 -1.50
CA GLY A 64 4.19 -11.82 -2.63
C GLY A 64 3.35 -11.27 -3.79
N ILE A 65 3.18 -9.95 -3.87
CA ILE A 65 2.37 -9.30 -4.91
C ILE A 65 3.20 -9.01 -6.17
N ALA A 66 4.38 -8.43 -5.97
CA ALA A 66 5.29 -8.08 -7.05
C ALA A 66 6.27 -9.23 -7.32
N GLU A 67 6.99 -9.10 -8.43
CA GLU A 67 8.00 -10.05 -8.87
C GLU A 67 9.23 -9.28 -9.37
N MET A 68 10.41 -9.79 -9.06
CA MET A 68 11.68 -9.30 -9.61
C MET A 68 12.51 -10.44 -10.18
N LYS A 69 13.41 -10.13 -11.12
CA LYS A 69 14.43 -11.08 -11.57
C LYS A 69 15.68 -10.90 -10.72
N ASP A 70 16.19 -12.00 -10.18
CA ASP A 70 17.49 -12.01 -9.50
C ASP A 70 18.65 -11.94 -10.51
N LEU A 71 19.88 -11.91 -9.99
CA LEU A 71 21.11 -11.86 -10.80
C LEU A 71 21.33 -13.13 -11.66
N ASN A 72 20.66 -14.23 -11.31
CA ASN A 72 20.71 -15.49 -12.05
C ASN A 72 19.56 -15.62 -13.07
N GLY A 73 18.68 -14.61 -13.16
CA GLY A 73 17.53 -14.59 -14.04
C GLY A 73 16.28 -15.29 -13.48
N ASN A 74 16.30 -15.79 -12.24
CA ASN A 74 15.13 -16.39 -11.61
C ASN A 74 14.11 -15.31 -11.23
N VAL A 75 12.82 -15.62 -11.40
CA VAL A 75 11.75 -14.76 -10.91
C VAL A 75 11.47 -15.10 -9.45
N ILE A 76 11.65 -14.11 -8.58
CA ILE A 76 11.39 -14.24 -7.14
C ILE A 76 10.23 -13.30 -6.73
N PRO A 77 9.39 -13.71 -5.76
CA PRO A 77 8.33 -12.85 -5.25
C PRO A 77 8.93 -11.70 -4.43
N CYS A 78 8.30 -10.54 -4.52
CA CYS A 78 8.61 -9.38 -3.68
C CYS A 78 7.34 -8.68 -3.20
N GLU A 79 7.54 -7.80 -2.23
CA GLU A 79 6.48 -6.96 -1.69
C GLU A 79 6.01 -5.94 -2.73
N TYR A 80 4.73 -5.61 -2.68
CA TYR A 80 4.22 -4.39 -3.30
C TYR A 80 3.96 -3.38 -2.20
N ASP A 81 4.64 -2.25 -2.25
CA ASP A 81 4.56 -1.21 -1.24
C ASP A 81 4.00 0.11 -1.79
N ILE A 82 3.40 0.87 -0.89
CA ILE A 82 2.99 2.25 -1.08
C ILE A 82 3.79 3.08 -0.10
N CYS A 83 4.69 3.90 -0.63
CA CYS A 83 5.52 4.75 0.22
C CYS A 83 4.68 5.80 0.97
N PRO A 84 5.10 6.22 2.18
CA PRO A 84 4.32 7.11 3.03
C PRO A 84 3.98 8.44 2.36
N ASP A 85 4.93 9.02 1.62
CA ASP A 85 4.73 10.33 0.98
C ASP A 85 3.73 10.24 -0.18
N PHE A 86 3.74 9.14 -0.95
CA PHE A 86 2.71 8.89 -1.96
C PHE A 86 1.32 8.77 -1.31
N ALA A 87 1.21 8.00 -0.23
CA ALA A 87 -0.04 7.86 0.50
C ALA A 87 -0.53 9.20 1.05
N TYR A 88 0.37 10.04 1.56
CA TYR A 88 0.03 11.36 2.09
C TYR A 88 -0.52 12.30 1.00
N LEU A 89 0.16 12.36 -0.15
CA LEU A 89 -0.23 13.23 -1.28
C LEU A 89 -1.54 12.80 -1.94
N ASN A 90 -1.85 11.50 -1.96
CA ASN A 90 -3.02 10.94 -2.63
C ASN A 90 -4.18 10.59 -1.67
N SER A 91 -4.09 11.01 -0.41
CA SER A 91 -5.14 10.83 0.60
C SER A 91 -5.82 12.14 0.95
N LYS A 92 -7.01 12.05 1.56
CA LYS A 92 -7.77 13.21 2.05
C LYS A 92 -7.67 13.28 3.57
N PRO A 93 -7.44 14.46 4.18
CA PRO A 93 -7.49 14.61 5.62
C PRO A 93 -8.92 14.34 6.13
N ILE A 94 -9.01 13.85 7.36
CA ILE A 94 -10.27 13.75 8.13
C ILE A 94 -10.55 15.04 8.87
#